data_AF-A0A2M8NHN5-F1
#
_entry.id   AF-A0A2M8NHN5-F1
#
_cell.length_a   1.000
_cell.length_b   1.000
_cell.length_c   1.000
_cell.angle_alpha   90.00
_cell.angle_beta   90.00
_cell.angle_gamma   90.00
#
_symmetry.space_group_name_H-M   'P 1'
#
loop_
_entity.id
_entity.type
_entity.pdbx_description
1 polymer ?
#
loop_
_entity_poly.entity_id
_entity_poly.type
_entity_poly.pdbx_seq_one_letter_code
_entity_poly.pdbx_strand_id
1 'polypeptide(L)'
;VLLSAPGDTILMYMLVVESESAEAAVTAGWEQVGVTFEQTARPQTIPSAPGFDETVLVNYGSGMSAPFYQGIGQRIGTNVYTLLIVVNDLAAAGQRNAQIQIIASGFQPTDLVTTDLSAVMPLPVDEDIIAALEDFIALNLPLMEVPGMSLAIVQDGEIVYANGYGVRALDSDEPVDADTYMMIGSITKSMTTMMMATLVDDGAMAWDTPAVEILPTFAVADPALTEQITMQNLVCACTGVPRRDMELLFNANEQTGEDSVEMLKTFRFFTDFGEAFQYSNQMVAAGGYIAAVAAGGAYGTLDADYFAAMQERVFDPIGMTRTTFDFATVLADGDYALPHGAAFDENDSYY
;
A
#
# COMPACT_ATOMS: atom_id res chain seq x y z
N VAL A 1 19.09 -19.75 4.70
CA VAL A 1 17.90 -19.99 5.54
C VAL A 1 16.78 -20.51 4.66
N LEU A 2 16.01 -21.51 5.11
CA LEU A 2 14.81 -22.00 4.43
C LEU A 2 13.60 -21.72 5.31
N LEU A 3 12.58 -21.08 4.73
CA LEU A 3 11.25 -20.94 5.31
C LEU A 3 10.26 -21.75 4.45
N SER A 4 9.31 -22.42 5.11
CA SER A 4 8.28 -23.19 4.43
C SER A 4 6.91 -22.90 5.05
N ALA A 5 5.91 -22.75 4.18
CA ALA A 5 4.51 -22.74 4.58
C ALA A 5 3.99 -24.19 4.81
N PRO A 6 2.91 -24.39 5.59
CA PRO A 6 2.35 -25.72 5.82
C PRO A 6 2.14 -26.50 4.52
N GLY A 7 2.59 -27.76 4.51
CA GLY A 7 2.51 -28.64 3.34
C GLY A 7 3.48 -28.29 2.20
N ASP A 8 4.51 -27.49 2.46
CA ASP A 8 5.50 -27.05 1.47
C ASP A 8 4.86 -26.35 0.26
N THR A 9 3.72 -25.70 0.50
CA THR A 9 2.94 -24.96 -0.50
C THR A 9 3.70 -23.73 -1.02
N ILE A 10 4.56 -23.16 -0.17
CA ILE A 10 5.48 -22.07 -0.50
C ILE A 10 6.82 -22.37 0.18
N LEU A 11 7.92 -22.25 -0.55
CA LEU A 11 9.27 -22.34 -0.03
C LEU A 11 10.03 -21.05 -0.32
N MET A 12 10.74 -20.52 0.66
CA MET A 12 11.58 -19.32 0.50
C MET A 12 12.99 -19.62 1.00
N TYR A 13 13.96 -19.53 0.09
CA TYR A 13 15.38 -19.72 0.38
C TYR A 13 16.08 -18.37 0.38
N MET A 14 16.74 -18.04 1.48
CA MET A 14 17.60 -16.87 1.59
C MET A 14 19.05 -17.32 1.70
N LEU A 15 19.90 -16.79 0.82
CA LEU A 15 21.31 -17.16 0.75
C LEU A 15 22.14 -15.95 0.31
N VAL A 16 23.44 -16.01 0.61
CA VAL A 16 24.42 -15.08 0.05
C VAL A 16 25.26 -15.88 -0.94
N VAL A 17 25.31 -15.41 -2.19
CA VAL A 17 26.05 -16.03 -3.28
C VAL A 17 27.10 -15.05 -3.77
N GLU A 18 28.35 -15.47 -3.84
CA GLU A 18 29.41 -14.63 -4.41
C GLU A 18 29.30 -14.60 -5.94
N SER A 19 29.15 -13.41 -6.51
CA SER A 19 29.04 -13.18 -7.96
C SER A 19 29.24 -11.70 -8.29
N GLU A 20 29.76 -11.41 -9.49
CA GLU A 20 29.81 -10.06 -10.06
C GLU A 20 28.48 -9.65 -10.75
N SER A 21 27.52 -10.58 -10.85
CA SER A 21 26.21 -10.38 -11.45
C SER A 21 25.11 -10.92 -10.54
N ALA A 22 24.11 -10.10 -10.24
CA ALA A 22 22.97 -10.51 -9.43
C ALA A 22 22.16 -11.65 -10.10
N GLU A 23 22.02 -11.62 -11.43
CA GLU A 23 21.31 -12.66 -12.18
C GLU A 23 22.05 -14.01 -12.15
N ALA A 24 23.38 -13.98 -12.31
CA ALA A 24 24.20 -15.20 -12.22
C ALA A 24 24.14 -15.81 -10.81
N ALA A 25 24.09 -14.98 -9.78
CA ALA A 25 23.92 -15.42 -8.40
C ALA A 25 22.53 -16.04 -8.13
N VAL A 26 21.46 -15.49 -8.70
CA VAL A 26 20.12 -16.12 -8.63
C VAL A 26 20.15 -17.52 -9.25
N THR A 27 20.78 -17.65 -10.42
CA THR A 27 20.92 -18.94 -11.12
C THR A 27 21.73 -19.95 -10.30
N ALA A 28 22.92 -19.56 -9.82
CA ALA A 28 23.74 -20.40 -8.95
C ALA A 28 23.03 -20.75 -7.63
N GLY A 29 22.18 -19.84 -7.13
CA GLY A 29 21.39 -20.07 -5.94
C GLY A 29 20.40 -21.22 -6.11
N TRP A 30 19.71 -21.30 -7.25
CA TRP A 30 18.81 -22.42 -7.55
C TRP A 30 19.55 -23.77 -7.58
N GLU A 31 20.75 -23.80 -8.17
CA GLU A 31 21.62 -24.98 -8.17
C GLU A 31 22.03 -25.39 -6.74
N GLN A 32 22.41 -24.41 -5.92
CA GLN A 32 22.83 -24.64 -4.54
C GLN A 32 21.71 -25.20 -3.65
N VAL A 33 20.47 -24.78 -3.87
CA VAL A 33 19.30 -25.30 -3.12
C VAL A 33 18.71 -26.57 -3.73
N GLY A 34 19.25 -27.02 -4.87
CA GLY A 34 18.86 -28.27 -5.53
C GLY A 34 17.46 -28.24 -6.16
N VAL A 35 16.97 -27.05 -6.53
CA VAL A 35 15.67 -26.88 -7.19
C VAL A 35 15.88 -26.79 -8.70
N THR A 36 15.16 -27.63 -9.44
CA THR A 36 15.23 -27.69 -10.92
C THR A 36 13.86 -27.51 -11.53
N PHE A 37 13.77 -26.73 -12.61
CA PHE A 37 12.53 -26.46 -13.32
C PHE A 37 12.81 -26.15 -14.81
N GLU A 38 11.79 -26.24 -15.66
CA GLU A 38 11.92 -26.08 -17.13
C GLU A 38 11.54 -24.68 -17.63
N GLN A 39 10.90 -23.87 -16.79
CA GLN A 39 10.46 -22.52 -17.12
C GLN A 39 11.64 -21.61 -17.50
N THR A 40 11.46 -20.81 -18.55
CA THR A 40 12.47 -19.85 -19.01
C THR A 40 12.58 -18.66 -18.06
N ALA A 41 13.82 -18.26 -17.76
CA ALA A 41 14.13 -17.06 -16.99
C ALA A 41 13.70 -15.79 -17.73
N ARG A 42 13.10 -14.86 -17.00
CA ARG A 42 12.77 -13.51 -17.46
C ARG A 42 13.36 -12.51 -16.45
N PRO A 43 14.66 -12.19 -16.58
CA PRO A 43 15.31 -11.24 -15.69
C PRO A 43 14.85 -9.81 -16.01
N GLN A 44 14.67 -9.03 -14.96
CA GLN A 44 14.39 -7.62 -15.02
C GLN A 44 15.29 -6.92 -14.01
N THR A 45 16.18 -6.06 -14.51
CA THR A 45 16.93 -5.14 -13.65
C THR A 45 15.97 -4.04 -13.21
N ILE A 46 15.90 -3.81 -11.90
CA ILE A 46 15.07 -2.76 -11.30
C ILE A 46 15.96 -1.73 -10.61
N PRO A 47 15.50 -0.49 -10.41
CA PRO A 47 16.25 0.51 -9.65
C PRO A 47 16.71 -0.07 -8.30
N SER A 48 18.01 0.06 -8.03
CA SER A 48 18.61 -0.44 -6.80
C SER A 48 18.41 0.58 -5.68
N ALA A 49 18.06 0.09 -4.50
CA ALA A 49 18.01 0.94 -3.31
C ALA A 49 19.41 1.49 -2.99
N PRO A 50 19.53 2.63 -2.29
CA PRO A 50 20.82 3.17 -1.87
C PRO A 50 21.67 2.13 -1.14
N GLY A 51 22.94 2.01 -1.53
CA GLY A 51 23.89 1.05 -0.97
C GLY A 51 23.96 -0.30 -1.69
N PHE A 52 23.09 -0.56 -2.67
CA PHE A 52 23.19 -1.73 -3.55
C PHE A 52 23.78 -1.34 -4.91
N ASP A 53 24.63 -2.21 -5.46
CA ASP A 53 25.23 -2.02 -6.78
C ASP A 53 24.28 -2.45 -7.90
N GLU A 54 23.44 -3.45 -7.64
CA GLU A 54 22.56 -4.06 -8.63
C GLU A 54 21.41 -4.79 -7.94
N THR A 55 20.21 -4.68 -8.50
CA THR A 55 19.03 -5.44 -8.09
C THR A 55 18.37 -6.05 -9.31
N VAL A 56 18.18 -7.36 -9.28
CA VAL A 56 17.48 -8.10 -10.33
C VAL A 56 16.32 -8.88 -9.75
N LEU A 57 15.21 -8.88 -10.48
CA LEU A 57 14.08 -9.77 -10.25
C LEU A 57 14.01 -10.74 -11.44
N VAL A 58 14.00 -12.03 -11.18
CA VAL A 58 13.96 -13.08 -12.21
C VAL A 58 12.71 -13.90 -12.02
N ASN A 59 11.76 -13.76 -12.96
CA ASN A 59 10.56 -14.59 -12.98
C ASN A 59 10.79 -15.81 -13.88
N TYR A 60 10.30 -16.97 -13.46
CA TYR A 60 10.33 -18.19 -14.27
C TYR A 60 8.89 -18.65 -14.54
N GLY A 61 8.41 -18.38 -15.76
CA GLY A 61 7.02 -18.59 -16.17
C GLY A 61 6.16 -17.33 -16.05
N SER A 62 4.84 -17.48 -16.22
CA SER A 62 3.89 -16.34 -16.25
C SER A 62 3.42 -15.86 -14.89
N GLY A 63 3.68 -16.61 -13.80
CA GLY A 63 3.09 -16.33 -12.49
C GLY A 63 1.61 -16.65 -12.36
N MET A 64 0.95 -17.10 -13.44
CA MET A 64 -0.49 -17.38 -13.48
C MET A 64 -0.84 -18.85 -13.16
N SER A 65 0.17 -19.70 -13.00
CA SER A 65 0.00 -21.12 -12.66
C SER A 65 1.08 -21.58 -11.69
N ALA A 66 0.73 -22.47 -10.75
CA ALA A 66 1.70 -23.20 -9.96
C ALA A 66 2.21 -24.46 -10.71
N PRO A 67 3.49 -24.87 -10.54
CA PRO A 67 4.48 -24.19 -9.73
C PRO A 67 5.01 -22.91 -10.40
N PHE A 68 5.21 -21.86 -9.59
CA PHE A 68 5.82 -20.61 -10.00
C PHE A 68 7.13 -20.41 -9.21
N TYR A 69 8.15 -19.88 -9.88
CA TYR A 69 9.45 -19.62 -9.29
C TYR A 69 9.85 -18.17 -9.53
N GLN A 70 10.41 -17.54 -8.50
CA GLN A 70 10.95 -16.20 -8.57
C GLN A 70 12.27 -16.12 -7.82
N GLY A 71 13.26 -15.46 -8.41
CA GLY A 71 14.49 -15.10 -7.74
C GLY A 71 14.62 -13.59 -7.64
N ILE A 72 15.14 -13.11 -6.51
CA ILE A 72 15.52 -11.72 -6.31
C ILE A 72 16.99 -11.73 -5.91
N GLY A 73 17.83 -10.99 -6.62
CA GLY A 73 19.25 -10.85 -6.32
C GLY A 73 19.59 -9.39 -6.05
N GLN A 74 20.19 -9.11 -4.91
CA GLN A 74 20.64 -7.78 -4.52
C GLN A 74 22.13 -7.79 -4.21
N ARG A 75 22.94 -7.10 -5.02
CA ARG A 75 24.40 -7.17 -4.97
C ARG A 75 25.02 -6.01 -4.20
N ILE A 76 26.02 -6.32 -3.38
CA ILE A 76 26.91 -5.39 -2.69
C ILE A 76 28.34 -5.93 -2.85
N GLY A 77 29.16 -5.25 -3.66
CA GLY A 77 30.45 -5.74 -4.10
C GLY A 77 30.30 -7.07 -4.85
N THR A 78 30.92 -8.12 -4.30
CA THR A 78 30.83 -9.50 -4.81
C THR A 78 29.74 -10.32 -4.11
N ASN A 79 29.15 -9.83 -3.02
CA ASN A 79 28.13 -10.57 -2.28
C ASN A 79 26.75 -10.26 -2.88
N VAL A 80 26.03 -11.30 -3.31
CA VAL A 80 24.65 -11.19 -3.76
C VAL A 80 23.74 -11.82 -2.73
N TYR A 81 22.88 -11.01 -2.15
CA TYR A 81 21.81 -11.46 -1.27
C TYR A 81 20.66 -11.93 -2.14
N THR A 82 20.44 -13.24 -2.14
CA THR A 82 19.50 -13.90 -3.03
C THR A 82 18.32 -14.43 -2.23
N LEU A 83 17.12 -14.09 -2.67
CA LEU A 83 15.87 -14.67 -2.21
C LEU A 83 15.24 -15.49 -3.35
N LEU A 84 15.05 -16.78 -3.12
CA LEU A 84 14.43 -17.71 -4.08
C LEU A 84 13.10 -18.18 -3.53
N ILE A 85 12.04 -18.01 -4.31
CA ILE A 85 10.66 -18.30 -3.92
C ILE A 85 10.11 -19.39 -4.84
N VAL A 86 9.65 -20.48 -4.24
CA VAL A 86 8.90 -21.55 -4.91
C VAL A 86 7.47 -21.48 -4.43
N VAL A 87 6.52 -21.33 -5.36
CA VAL A 87 5.08 -21.38 -5.08
C VAL A 87 4.51 -22.63 -5.72
N ASN A 88 4.19 -23.63 -4.91
CA ASN A 88 3.57 -24.89 -5.34
C ASN A 88 2.03 -24.81 -5.34
N ASP A 89 1.46 -23.84 -4.61
CA ASP A 89 0.03 -23.60 -4.55
C ASP A 89 -0.24 -22.08 -4.61
N LEU A 90 -0.87 -21.63 -5.69
CA LEU A 90 -1.21 -20.21 -5.89
C LEU A 90 -2.24 -19.70 -4.89
N ALA A 91 -3.20 -20.53 -4.45
CA ALA A 91 -4.18 -20.13 -3.47
C ALA A 91 -3.51 -19.91 -2.11
N ALA A 92 -2.58 -20.80 -1.73
CA ALA A 92 -1.77 -20.63 -0.53
C ALA A 92 -0.88 -19.37 -0.61
N ALA A 93 -0.26 -19.10 -1.76
CA ALA A 93 0.52 -17.88 -1.97
C ALA A 93 -0.35 -16.61 -1.87
N GLY A 94 -1.55 -16.63 -2.44
CA GLY A 94 -2.53 -15.54 -2.26
C GLY A 94 -2.91 -15.34 -0.80
N GLN A 95 -3.13 -16.43 -0.06
CA GLN A 95 -3.45 -16.39 1.38
C GLN A 95 -2.31 -15.84 2.24
N ARG A 96 -1.06 -16.08 1.82
CA ARG A 96 0.15 -15.69 2.55
C ARG A 96 0.93 -14.55 1.90
N ASN A 97 0.32 -13.82 0.97
CA ASN A 97 1.03 -12.80 0.19
C ASN A 97 1.65 -11.73 1.09
N ALA A 98 0.93 -11.29 2.13
CA ALA A 98 1.44 -10.32 3.08
C ALA A 98 2.71 -10.82 3.81
N GLN A 99 2.73 -12.09 4.21
CA GLN A 99 3.88 -12.71 4.86
C GLN A 99 5.05 -12.88 3.90
N ILE A 100 4.78 -13.27 2.64
CA ILE A 100 5.80 -13.33 1.58
C ILE A 100 6.43 -11.94 1.40
N GLN A 101 5.62 -10.88 1.32
CA GLN A 101 6.13 -9.51 1.17
C GLN A 101 6.93 -9.04 2.39
N ILE A 102 6.48 -9.34 3.61
CA ILE A 102 7.22 -9.02 4.85
C ILE A 102 8.58 -9.71 4.85
N ILE A 103 8.65 -10.99 4.47
CA ILE A 103 9.91 -11.72 4.39
C ILE A 103 10.78 -11.12 3.28
N ALA A 104 10.23 -10.86 2.10
CA ALA A 104 10.98 -10.38 0.95
C ALA A 104 11.55 -8.98 1.14
N SER A 105 10.83 -8.10 1.86
CA SER A 105 11.26 -6.72 2.15
C SER A 105 12.00 -6.57 3.48
N GLY A 106 11.90 -7.54 4.38
CA GLY A 106 12.32 -7.40 5.78
C GLY A 106 13.71 -7.94 6.12
N PHE A 107 14.35 -8.72 5.25
CA PHE A 107 15.71 -9.21 5.55
C PHE A 107 16.74 -8.11 5.26
N GLN A 108 17.61 -7.85 6.24
CA GLN A 108 18.66 -6.83 6.11
C GLN A 108 19.97 -7.47 5.64
N PRO A 109 20.52 -7.05 4.50
CA PRO A 109 21.85 -7.48 4.07
C PRO A 109 22.92 -7.00 5.04
N THR A 110 23.79 -7.90 5.49
CA THR A 110 24.81 -7.59 6.51
C THR A 110 25.93 -6.69 6.00
N ASP A 111 26.15 -6.65 4.69
CA ASP A 111 27.12 -5.76 4.05
C ASP A 111 26.54 -4.39 3.72
N LEU A 112 25.23 -4.18 3.89
CA LEU A 112 24.60 -2.90 3.64
C LEU A 112 25.00 -1.92 4.75
N VAL A 113 25.86 -0.96 4.39
CA VAL A 113 26.22 0.14 5.29
C VAL A 113 25.06 1.12 5.30
N THR A 114 24.22 1.05 6.34
CA THR A 114 23.20 2.07 6.59
C THR A 114 23.85 3.27 7.28
N THR A 115 23.47 4.47 6.84
CA THR A 115 23.91 5.69 7.54
C THR A 115 23.02 5.88 8.75
N ASP A 116 23.62 5.91 9.94
CA ASP A 116 22.90 6.26 11.16
C ASP A 116 22.62 7.77 11.18
N LEU A 117 21.35 8.13 10.95
CA LEU A 117 20.87 9.51 10.96
C LEU A 117 20.25 9.91 12.31
N SER A 118 20.28 9.05 13.33
CA SER A 118 19.59 9.30 14.62
C SER A 118 20.14 10.53 15.38
N ALA A 119 21.42 10.86 15.17
CA ALA A 119 22.07 12.03 15.77
C ALA A 119 22.24 13.19 14.78
N VAL A 120 21.76 13.05 13.55
CA VAL A 120 21.91 14.07 12.50
C VAL A 120 20.72 15.01 12.57
N MET A 121 21.00 16.31 12.79
CA MET A 121 19.98 17.34 12.64
C MET A 121 19.58 17.45 11.17
N PRO A 122 18.27 17.54 10.84
CA PRO A 122 17.83 17.85 9.49
C PRO A 122 18.51 19.13 9.00
N LEU A 123 18.95 19.14 7.73
CA LEU A 123 19.46 20.35 7.12
C LEU A 123 18.32 21.38 7.00
N PRO A 124 18.60 22.68 7.20
CA PRO A 124 17.62 23.71 6.89
C PRO A 124 17.28 23.63 5.40
N VAL A 125 16.01 23.73 5.05
CA VAL A 125 15.58 23.76 3.64
C VAL A 125 15.84 25.16 3.10
N ASP A 126 17.02 25.35 2.52
CA ASP A 126 17.44 26.61 1.90
C ASP A 126 17.31 26.57 0.37
N GLU A 127 17.65 27.68 -0.29
CA GLU A 127 17.56 27.84 -1.74
C GLU A 127 18.43 26.81 -2.49
N ASP A 128 19.58 26.42 -1.94
CA ASP A 128 20.49 25.45 -2.58
C ASP A 128 19.89 24.05 -2.56
N ILE A 129 19.27 23.64 -1.44
CA ILE A 129 18.55 22.35 -1.35
C ILE A 129 17.33 22.34 -2.27
N ILE A 130 16.57 23.44 -2.32
CA ILE A 130 15.40 23.55 -3.20
C ILE A 130 15.83 23.44 -4.67
N ALA A 131 16.88 24.15 -5.09
CA ALA A 131 17.39 24.08 -6.45
C ALA A 131 17.86 22.65 -6.81
N ALA A 132 18.56 21.97 -5.90
CA ALA A 132 18.97 20.59 -6.11
C ALA A 132 17.77 19.62 -6.22
N LEU A 133 16.71 19.85 -5.45
CA LEU A 133 15.47 19.08 -5.54
C LEU A 133 14.76 19.34 -6.88
N GLU A 134 14.67 20.59 -7.32
CA GLU A 134 14.07 20.97 -8.59
C GLU A 134 14.82 20.34 -9.78
N ASP A 135 16.15 20.37 -9.76
CA ASP A 135 17.00 19.69 -10.76
C ASP A 135 16.76 18.17 -10.76
N PHE A 136 16.64 17.56 -9.57
CA PHE A 136 16.33 16.15 -9.43
C PHE A 136 14.95 15.81 -10.02
N ILE A 137 13.93 16.60 -9.73
CA ILE A 137 12.57 16.40 -10.24
C ILE A 137 12.56 16.58 -11.76
N ALA A 138 13.16 17.66 -12.27
CA ALA A 138 13.24 17.93 -13.70
C ALA A 138 13.92 16.80 -14.48
N LEU A 139 14.93 16.16 -13.90
CA LEU A 139 15.60 15.01 -14.49
C LEU A 139 14.72 13.74 -14.44
N ASN A 140 14.09 13.45 -13.29
CA ASN A 140 13.47 12.14 -13.05
C ASN A 140 11.99 12.05 -13.46
N LEU A 141 11.24 13.14 -13.41
CA LEU A 141 9.82 13.16 -13.78
C LEU A 141 9.59 12.56 -15.20
N PRO A 142 10.32 12.98 -16.26
CA PRO A 142 10.17 12.36 -17.57
C PRO A 142 10.74 10.93 -17.65
N LEU A 143 11.81 10.61 -16.91
CA LEU A 143 12.40 9.27 -16.90
C LEU A 143 11.48 8.22 -16.27
N MET A 144 10.65 8.65 -15.32
CA MET A 144 9.66 7.80 -14.65
C MET A 144 8.29 7.85 -15.34
N GLU A 145 8.15 8.58 -16.44
CA GLU A 145 6.88 8.76 -17.17
C GLU A 145 5.74 9.26 -16.26
N VAL A 146 6.06 10.08 -15.27
CA VAL A 146 5.07 10.69 -14.36
C VAL A 146 4.55 11.98 -15.01
N PRO A 147 3.25 12.08 -15.36
CA PRO A 147 2.73 13.25 -16.09
C PRO A 147 2.80 14.53 -15.27
N GLY A 148 2.49 14.45 -13.98
CA GLY A 148 2.61 15.57 -13.05
C GLY A 148 2.55 15.15 -11.59
N MET A 149 3.01 16.03 -10.71
CA MET A 149 3.03 15.81 -9.26
C MET A 149 2.92 17.14 -8.49
N SER A 150 2.32 17.08 -7.31
CA SER A 150 2.35 18.16 -6.31
C SER A 150 3.27 17.74 -5.16
N LEU A 151 4.05 18.69 -4.63
CA LEU A 151 5.02 18.45 -3.56
C LEU A 151 5.00 19.60 -2.55
N ALA A 152 5.00 19.25 -1.27
CA ALA A 152 5.21 20.19 -0.18
C ALA A 152 6.25 19.65 0.81
N ILE A 153 7.04 20.55 1.39
CA ILE A 153 8.00 20.27 2.46
C ILE A 153 7.60 21.08 3.69
N VAL A 154 7.46 20.39 4.82
CA VAL A 154 7.19 20.99 6.12
C VAL A 154 8.44 20.85 6.99
N GLN A 155 8.95 21.97 7.50
CA GLN A 155 10.05 22.02 8.46
C GLN A 155 9.67 22.93 9.61
N ASP A 156 9.92 22.47 10.85
CA ASP A 156 9.63 23.22 12.08
C ASP A 156 8.18 23.73 12.18
N GLY A 157 7.23 22.97 11.62
CA GLY A 157 5.79 23.29 11.64
C GLY A 157 5.33 24.26 10.56
N GLU A 158 6.22 24.69 9.65
CA GLU A 158 5.91 25.60 8.57
C GLU A 158 6.11 24.93 7.20
N ILE A 159 5.26 25.29 6.23
CA ILE A 159 5.46 24.91 4.83
C ILE A 159 6.58 25.79 4.28
N VAL A 160 7.77 25.21 4.09
CA VAL A 160 8.97 25.92 3.61
C VAL A 160 9.11 25.83 2.08
N TYR A 161 8.41 24.89 1.45
CA TYR A 161 8.34 24.75 0.00
C TYR A 161 7.03 24.08 -0.38
N ALA A 162 6.34 24.57 -1.41
CA ALA A 162 5.19 23.91 -2.02
C ALA A 162 5.12 24.28 -3.50
N ASN A 163 5.05 23.29 -4.37
CA ASN A 163 4.99 23.52 -5.82
C ASN A 163 4.37 22.31 -6.54
N GLY A 164 3.96 22.54 -7.79
CA GLY A 164 3.59 21.47 -8.72
C GLY A 164 4.51 21.40 -9.93
N TYR A 165 4.53 20.23 -10.55
CA TYR A 165 5.39 19.91 -11.67
C TYR A 165 4.62 19.10 -12.71
N GLY A 166 4.96 19.31 -13.98
CA GLY A 166 4.31 18.62 -15.09
C GLY A 166 2.88 19.09 -15.32
N VAL A 167 2.04 18.20 -15.82
CA VAL A 167 0.69 18.48 -16.31
C VAL A 167 -0.36 17.59 -15.65
N ARG A 168 -1.59 18.10 -15.55
CA ARG A 168 -2.74 17.42 -14.93
C ARG A 168 -3.19 16.20 -15.72
N ALA A 169 -2.90 16.16 -17.02
CA ALA A 169 -3.15 15.03 -17.91
C ALA A 169 -2.16 14.98 -19.07
N LEU A 170 -1.81 13.79 -19.56
CA LEU A 170 -0.85 13.59 -20.66
C LEU A 170 -1.19 14.38 -21.94
N ASP A 171 -2.47 14.53 -22.25
CA ASP A 171 -2.96 15.28 -23.43
C ASP A 171 -3.38 16.73 -23.09
N SER A 172 -2.97 17.24 -21.93
CA SER A 172 -3.28 18.59 -21.45
C SER A 172 -2.01 19.40 -21.21
N ASP A 173 -2.07 20.70 -21.51
CA ASP A 173 -1.04 21.68 -21.14
C ASP A 173 -1.33 22.32 -19.76
N GLU A 174 -2.38 21.88 -19.06
CA GLU A 174 -2.75 22.44 -17.75
C GLU A 174 -1.73 21.99 -16.69
N PRO A 175 -1.03 22.93 -16.03
CA PRO A 175 0.03 22.58 -15.09
C PRO A 175 -0.55 22.03 -13.79
N VAL A 176 0.16 21.09 -13.18
CA VAL A 176 -0.05 20.78 -11.76
C VAL A 176 0.56 21.90 -10.92
N ASP A 177 -0.14 22.32 -9.88
CA ASP A 177 0.38 23.21 -8.85
C ASP A 177 0.25 22.58 -7.44
N ALA A 178 0.57 23.34 -6.40
CA ALA A 178 0.52 22.86 -5.01
C ALA A 178 -0.91 22.57 -4.53
N ASP A 179 -1.93 23.19 -5.15
CA ASP A 179 -3.33 23.14 -4.76
C ASP A 179 -4.18 22.18 -5.62
N THR A 180 -3.61 21.65 -6.72
CA THR A 180 -4.26 20.66 -7.58
C THR A 180 -4.76 19.46 -6.81
N TYR A 181 -6.05 19.14 -6.94
CA TYR A 181 -6.64 17.94 -6.34
C TYR A 181 -5.99 16.66 -6.88
N MET A 182 -5.57 15.79 -5.96
CA MET A 182 -4.98 14.49 -6.24
C MET A 182 -5.77 13.39 -5.52
N MET A 183 -5.96 12.25 -6.19
CA MET A 183 -6.48 11.06 -5.51
C MET A 183 -5.40 10.43 -4.64
N ILE A 184 -5.50 10.60 -3.32
CA ILE A 184 -4.49 10.18 -2.35
C ILE A 184 -4.58 8.69 -1.92
N GLY A 185 -5.61 7.98 -2.39
CA GLY A 185 -5.80 6.55 -2.15
C GLY A 185 -5.68 6.14 -0.68
N SER A 186 -4.74 5.26 -0.36
CA SER A 186 -4.62 4.68 0.98
C SER A 186 -4.15 5.63 2.07
N ILE A 187 -3.71 6.84 1.73
CA ILE A 187 -3.40 7.89 2.72
C ILE A 187 -4.66 8.22 3.54
N THR A 188 -5.85 8.10 2.94
CA THR A 188 -7.14 8.29 3.62
C THR A 188 -7.28 7.47 4.90
N LYS A 189 -6.71 6.26 4.99
CA LYS A 189 -6.82 5.39 6.17
C LYS A 189 -6.22 5.99 7.44
N SER A 190 -5.15 6.78 7.29
CA SER A 190 -4.55 7.50 8.41
C SER A 190 -5.50 8.56 8.96
N MET A 191 -6.20 9.27 8.07
CA MET A 191 -7.22 10.26 8.44
C MET A 191 -8.49 9.61 9.00
N THR A 192 -8.92 8.47 8.44
CA THR A 192 -10.00 7.66 9.03
C THR A 192 -9.66 7.22 10.45
N THR A 193 -8.44 6.71 10.66
CA THR A 193 -7.97 6.29 11.99
C THR A 193 -7.84 7.49 12.94
N MET A 194 -7.46 8.67 12.44
CA MET A 194 -7.46 9.91 13.21
C MET A 194 -8.88 10.30 13.63
N MET A 195 -9.87 10.25 12.72
CA MET A 195 -11.28 10.47 13.06
C MET A 195 -11.74 9.52 14.17
N MET A 196 -11.40 8.23 14.07
CA MET A 196 -11.66 7.23 15.11
C MET A 196 -10.98 7.59 16.45
N ALA A 197 -9.73 8.06 16.42
CA ALA A 197 -9.01 8.46 17.62
C ALA A 197 -9.70 9.64 18.32
N THR A 198 -10.25 10.62 17.60
CA THR A 198 -11.02 11.72 18.22
C THR A 198 -12.26 11.21 18.97
N LEU A 199 -12.93 10.18 18.44
CA LEU A 199 -14.09 9.57 19.10
C LEU A 199 -13.68 8.78 20.35
N VAL A 200 -12.47 8.20 20.35
CA VAL A 200 -11.90 7.56 21.54
C VAL A 200 -11.55 8.59 22.61
N ASP A 201 -10.93 9.71 22.23
CA ASP A 201 -10.57 10.79 23.16
C ASP A 201 -11.82 11.41 23.83
N ASP A 202 -12.91 11.54 23.08
CA ASP A 202 -14.20 12.05 23.59
C ASP A 202 -14.99 11.00 24.41
N GLY A 203 -14.55 9.74 24.40
CA GLY A 203 -15.22 8.63 25.08
C GLY A 203 -16.49 8.11 24.40
N ALA A 204 -16.70 8.44 23.12
CA ALA A 204 -17.82 7.94 22.33
C ALA A 204 -17.69 6.45 21.99
N MET A 205 -16.45 5.96 21.90
CA MET A 205 -16.09 4.54 21.81
C MET A 205 -14.71 4.31 22.42
N ALA A 206 -14.29 3.06 22.54
CA ALA A 206 -12.92 2.67 22.86
C ALA A 206 -12.35 1.77 21.76
N TRP A 207 -11.03 1.65 21.69
CA TRP A 207 -10.36 0.76 20.73
C TRP A 207 -10.76 -0.71 20.91
N ASP A 208 -11.09 -1.12 22.13
CA ASP A 208 -11.56 -2.45 22.48
C ASP A 208 -13.10 -2.60 22.45
N THR A 209 -13.85 -1.55 22.09
CA THR A 209 -15.30 -1.64 21.87
C THR A 209 -15.58 -2.63 20.74
N PRO A 210 -16.40 -3.68 20.97
CA PRO A 210 -16.85 -4.58 19.92
C PRO A 210 -17.64 -3.81 18.85
N ALA A 211 -17.32 -4.04 17.58
CA ALA A 211 -17.93 -3.33 16.46
C ALA A 211 -19.46 -3.55 16.39
N VAL A 212 -19.93 -4.72 16.80
CA VAL A 212 -21.36 -5.07 16.87
C VAL A 212 -22.14 -4.25 17.91
N GLU A 213 -21.48 -3.71 18.94
CA GLU A 213 -22.13 -2.83 19.92
C GLU A 213 -22.47 -1.46 19.31
N ILE A 214 -21.66 -0.99 18.37
CA ILE A 214 -21.86 0.30 17.67
C ILE A 214 -22.81 0.11 16.48
N LEU A 215 -22.59 -0.92 15.67
CA LEU A 215 -23.43 -1.25 14.52
C LEU A 215 -23.96 -2.70 14.65
N PRO A 216 -25.18 -2.92 15.17
CA PRO A 216 -25.72 -4.26 15.40
C PRO A 216 -25.89 -5.13 14.15
N THR A 217 -25.85 -4.55 12.95
CA THR A 217 -25.90 -5.28 11.67
C THR A 217 -24.51 -5.74 11.18
N PHE A 218 -23.44 -5.29 11.84
CA PHE A 218 -22.07 -5.72 11.55
C PHE A 218 -21.94 -7.23 11.75
N ALA A 219 -21.37 -7.90 10.75
CA ALA A 219 -21.03 -9.31 10.85
C ALA A 219 -19.90 -9.65 9.87
N VAL A 220 -19.09 -10.62 10.27
CA VAL A 220 -18.11 -11.30 9.42
C VAL A 220 -18.56 -12.75 9.19
N ALA A 221 -17.89 -13.45 8.27
CA ALA A 221 -18.26 -14.83 7.93
C ALA A 221 -18.28 -15.80 9.13
N ASP A 222 -17.49 -15.54 10.18
CA ASP A 222 -17.52 -16.29 11.44
C ASP A 222 -18.40 -15.56 12.50
N PRO A 223 -19.54 -16.16 12.92
CA PRO A 223 -20.39 -15.57 13.94
C PRO A 223 -19.70 -15.40 15.30
N ALA A 224 -18.77 -16.28 15.67
CA ALA A 224 -18.06 -16.14 16.94
C ALA A 224 -17.08 -14.97 16.91
N LEU A 225 -16.45 -14.69 15.76
CA LEU A 225 -15.59 -13.52 15.60
C LEU A 225 -16.37 -12.22 15.44
N THR A 226 -17.59 -12.27 14.89
CA THR A 226 -18.48 -11.11 14.81
C THR A 226 -18.66 -10.43 16.17
N GLU A 227 -18.85 -11.22 17.22
CA GLU A 227 -19.03 -10.74 18.59
C GLU A 227 -17.72 -10.26 19.26
N GLN A 228 -16.56 -10.56 18.67
CA GLN A 228 -15.23 -10.31 19.27
C GLN A 228 -14.42 -9.23 18.54
N ILE A 229 -14.72 -8.95 17.27
CA ILE A 229 -14.00 -7.94 16.48
C ILE A 229 -14.25 -6.56 17.10
N THR A 230 -13.19 -5.91 17.51
CA THR A 230 -13.21 -4.56 18.07
C THR A 230 -12.93 -3.49 17.03
N MET A 231 -13.12 -2.23 17.39
CA MET A 231 -12.75 -1.09 16.55
C MET A 231 -11.26 -1.06 16.19
N GLN A 232 -10.37 -1.48 17.10
CA GLN A 232 -8.95 -1.66 16.79
C GLN A 232 -8.72 -2.74 15.72
N ASN A 233 -9.47 -3.84 15.78
CA ASN A 233 -9.31 -4.93 14.85
C ASN A 233 -9.65 -4.53 13.40
N LEU A 234 -10.56 -3.57 13.22
CA LEU A 234 -10.93 -3.04 11.91
C LEU A 234 -9.80 -2.25 11.23
N VAL A 235 -8.82 -1.74 11.99
CA VAL A 235 -7.73 -0.89 11.45
C VAL A 235 -6.32 -1.41 11.67
N CYS A 236 -6.13 -2.50 12.41
CA CYS A 236 -4.81 -3.09 12.69
C CYS A 236 -4.26 -3.98 11.57
N ALA A 237 -5.08 -4.34 10.57
CA ALA A 237 -4.76 -5.36 9.58
C ALA A 237 -4.33 -6.72 10.21
N CYS A 238 -5.04 -7.16 11.26
CA CYS A 238 -4.66 -8.31 12.10
C CYS A 238 -5.75 -9.37 12.26
N THR A 239 -6.83 -9.33 11.48
CA THR A 239 -7.99 -10.21 11.64
C THR A 239 -7.96 -11.48 10.83
N GLY A 240 -7.10 -11.57 9.81
CA GLY A 240 -7.12 -12.65 8.82
C GLY A 240 -8.15 -12.48 7.71
N VAL A 241 -8.83 -11.33 7.66
CA VAL A 241 -9.70 -10.96 6.52
C VAL A 241 -8.82 -10.42 5.38
N PRO A 242 -8.93 -10.99 4.16
CA PRO A 242 -8.02 -10.63 3.09
C PRO A 242 -8.35 -9.30 2.39
N ARG A 243 -7.39 -8.84 1.60
CA ARG A 243 -7.58 -7.82 0.55
C ARG A 243 -8.47 -8.36 -0.57
N ARG A 244 -9.51 -7.63 -0.95
CA ARG A 244 -10.42 -7.96 -2.07
C ARG A 244 -10.72 -6.73 -2.92
N ASP A 245 -9.70 -6.21 -3.58
CA ASP A 245 -9.79 -4.89 -4.22
C ASP A 245 -10.55 -4.90 -5.55
N MET A 246 -10.66 -6.06 -6.22
CA MET A 246 -11.40 -6.14 -7.48
C MET A 246 -12.88 -5.82 -7.26
N GLU A 247 -13.42 -6.20 -6.11
CA GLU A 247 -14.77 -5.91 -5.68
C GLU A 247 -15.00 -4.41 -5.45
N LEU A 248 -13.98 -3.68 -4.97
CA LEU A 248 -14.04 -2.22 -4.88
C LEU A 248 -13.91 -1.60 -6.29
N LEU A 249 -12.95 -2.07 -7.08
CA LEU A 249 -12.63 -1.51 -8.40
C LEU A 249 -13.78 -1.66 -9.39
N PHE A 250 -14.37 -2.84 -9.49
CA PHE A 250 -15.46 -3.10 -10.45
C PHE A 250 -16.80 -2.49 -10.04
N ASN A 251 -16.99 -2.14 -8.76
CA ASN A 251 -18.24 -1.59 -8.24
C ASN A 251 -18.07 -0.16 -7.69
N ALA A 252 -16.96 0.53 -8.01
CA ALA A 252 -16.61 1.82 -7.41
C ALA A 252 -17.71 2.90 -7.55
N ASN A 253 -18.55 2.81 -8.58
CA ASN A 253 -19.63 3.77 -8.84
C ASN A 253 -21.00 3.34 -8.27
N GLU A 254 -21.12 2.13 -7.73
CA GLU A 254 -22.40 1.54 -7.28
C GLU A 254 -22.38 1.16 -5.80
N GLN A 255 -21.19 0.95 -5.24
CA GLN A 255 -21.00 0.46 -3.89
C GLN A 255 -21.26 1.55 -2.85
N THR A 256 -22.13 1.22 -1.89
CA THR A 256 -22.41 2.07 -0.73
C THR A 256 -21.53 1.72 0.47
N GLY A 257 -21.51 2.59 1.47
CA GLY A 257 -20.90 2.30 2.77
C GLY A 257 -21.52 1.08 3.45
N GLU A 258 -22.84 0.88 3.29
CA GLU A 258 -23.53 -0.32 3.75
C GLU A 258 -22.99 -1.57 3.06
N ASP A 259 -22.89 -1.57 1.72
CA ASP A 259 -22.34 -2.70 0.97
C ASP A 259 -20.91 -3.05 1.43
N SER A 260 -20.10 -2.02 1.71
CA SER A 260 -18.72 -2.14 2.21
C SER A 260 -18.64 -2.85 3.56
N VAL A 261 -19.60 -2.60 4.45
CA VAL A 261 -19.71 -3.31 5.73
C VAL A 261 -20.27 -4.72 5.51
N GLU A 262 -21.33 -4.86 4.73
CA GLU A 262 -22.06 -6.12 4.59
C GLU A 262 -21.28 -7.20 3.84
N MET A 263 -20.41 -6.83 2.89
CA MET A 263 -19.63 -7.80 2.13
C MET A 263 -18.73 -8.66 3.02
N LEU A 264 -18.32 -8.16 4.19
CA LEU A 264 -17.48 -8.89 5.15
C LEU A 264 -18.14 -10.19 5.63
N LYS A 265 -19.48 -10.28 5.59
CA LYS A 265 -20.26 -11.50 5.89
C LYS A 265 -19.88 -12.68 4.97
N THR A 266 -19.32 -12.39 3.80
CA THR A 266 -18.99 -13.39 2.77
C THR A 266 -17.50 -13.67 2.66
N PHE A 267 -16.66 -12.94 3.40
CA PHE A 267 -15.21 -13.02 3.24
C PHE A 267 -14.68 -14.21 4.02
N ARG A 268 -14.10 -15.16 3.30
CA ARG A 268 -13.34 -16.25 3.91
C ARG A 268 -12.06 -15.67 4.51
N PHE A 269 -11.79 -16.04 5.76
CA PHE A 269 -10.55 -15.72 6.46
C PHE A 269 -9.41 -16.57 5.89
N PHE A 270 -8.25 -15.95 5.67
CA PHE A 270 -7.06 -16.59 5.09
C PHE A 270 -6.08 -17.08 6.16
N THR A 271 -6.14 -16.51 7.36
CA THR A 271 -5.38 -16.93 8.55
C THR A 271 -6.29 -16.97 9.76
N ASP A 272 -5.83 -17.57 10.85
CA ASP A 272 -6.52 -17.45 12.13
C ASP A 272 -6.53 -15.99 12.61
N PHE A 273 -7.51 -15.65 13.44
CA PHE A 273 -7.64 -14.31 14.01
C PHE A 273 -6.40 -13.94 14.84
N GLY A 274 -5.76 -12.82 14.52
CA GLY A 274 -4.53 -12.39 15.18
C GLY A 274 -3.27 -13.15 14.77
N GLU A 275 -3.34 -14.16 13.89
CA GLU A 275 -2.18 -14.97 13.49
C GLU A 275 -1.14 -14.13 12.74
N ALA A 276 -1.60 -13.28 11.83
CA ALA A 276 -0.69 -12.60 10.91
C ALA A 276 -1.25 -11.27 10.38
N PHE A 277 -0.32 -10.40 9.96
CA PHE A 277 -0.67 -9.16 9.28
C PHE A 277 -1.33 -9.46 7.91
N GLN A 278 -2.49 -8.89 7.67
CA GLN A 278 -3.21 -8.94 6.40
C GLN A 278 -3.88 -7.61 6.10
N TYR A 279 -3.32 -6.90 5.12
CA TYR A 279 -3.89 -5.67 4.62
C TYR A 279 -5.28 -5.92 4.04
N SER A 280 -6.28 -5.12 4.44
CA SER A 280 -7.64 -5.19 3.90
C SER A 280 -8.26 -3.79 3.84
N ASN A 281 -8.65 -3.36 2.64
CA ASN A 281 -9.35 -2.09 2.46
C ASN A 281 -10.74 -2.14 3.12
N GLN A 282 -11.42 -3.27 3.02
CA GLN A 282 -12.77 -3.48 3.51
C GLN A 282 -12.86 -3.39 5.03
N MET A 283 -11.88 -3.96 5.74
CA MET A 283 -11.84 -3.85 7.20
C MET A 283 -11.71 -2.40 7.65
N VAL A 284 -10.82 -1.63 7.02
CA VAL A 284 -10.61 -0.21 7.38
C VAL A 284 -11.81 0.65 6.98
N ALA A 285 -12.41 0.38 5.82
CA ALA A 285 -13.65 1.04 5.38
C ALA A 285 -14.78 0.78 6.38
N ALA A 286 -15.03 -0.48 6.75
CA ALA A 286 -16.01 -0.83 7.77
C ALA A 286 -15.70 -0.17 9.12
N GLY A 287 -14.42 -0.09 9.52
CA GLY A 287 -14.00 0.69 10.69
C GLY A 287 -14.41 2.15 10.64
N GLY A 288 -14.17 2.82 9.50
CA GLY A 288 -14.57 4.21 9.29
C GLY A 288 -16.08 4.41 9.34
N TYR A 289 -16.85 3.55 8.67
CA TYR A 289 -18.31 3.64 8.65
C TYR A 289 -18.94 3.35 10.02
N ILE A 290 -18.44 2.35 10.74
CA ILE A 290 -18.92 2.05 12.10
C ILE A 290 -18.55 3.19 13.05
N ALA A 291 -17.37 3.78 12.91
CA ALA A 291 -17.00 4.96 13.67
C ALA A 291 -17.90 6.18 13.38
N ALA A 292 -18.39 6.34 12.14
CA ALA A 292 -19.39 7.37 11.82
C ALA A 292 -20.71 7.16 12.58
N VAL A 293 -21.11 5.90 12.82
CA VAL A 293 -22.27 5.58 13.68
C VAL A 293 -21.98 5.95 15.14
N ALA A 294 -20.77 5.70 15.64
CA ALA A 294 -20.35 6.17 16.97
C ALA A 294 -20.32 7.71 17.07
N ALA A 295 -20.11 8.41 15.96
CA ALA A 295 -20.20 9.87 15.85
C ALA A 295 -21.65 10.40 15.80
N GLY A 296 -22.67 9.53 15.86
CA GLY A 296 -24.08 9.91 15.82
C GLY A 296 -24.77 9.68 14.47
N GLY A 297 -24.07 9.09 13.49
CA GLY A 297 -24.66 8.64 12.24
C GLY A 297 -25.53 7.39 12.39
N ALA A 298 -26.03 6.87 11.27
CA ALA A 298 -26.92 5.71 11.24
C ALA A 298 -26.70 4.80 10.02
N TYR A 299 -27.14 3.55 10.16
CA TYR A 299 -27.28 2.65 9.02
C TYR A 299 -28.30 3.21 8.01
N GLY A 300 -27.97 3.20 6.72
CA GLY A 300 -28.75 3.79 5.64
C GLY A 300 -28.24 5.16 5.18
N THR A 301 -27.29 5.75 5.91
CA THR A 301 -26.64 7.03 5.60
C THR A 301 -25.12 6.98 5.79
N LEU A 302 -24.51 5.78 5.79
CA LEU A 302 -23.11 5.60 6.21
C LEU A 302 -22.11 6.45 5.42
N ASP A 303 -22.28 6.62 4.11
CA ASP A 303 -21.40 7.46 3.30
C ASP A 303 -21.46 8.94 3.69
N ALA A 304 -22.69 9.48 3.80
CA ALA A 304 -22.89 10.87 4.19
C ALA A 304 -22.42 11.14 5.62
N ASP A 305 -22.69 10.22 6.54
CA ASP A 305 -22.30 10.34 7.95
C ASP A 305 -20.79 10.21 8.12
N TYR A 306 -20.13 9.33 7.35
CA TYR A 306 -18.68 9.23 7.35
C TYR A 306 -18.02 10.51 6.81
N PHE A 307 -18.54 11.08 5.72
CA PHE A 307 -18.03 12.34 5.18
C PHE A 307 -18.23 13.50 6.15
N ALA A 308 -19.40 13.58 6.80
CA ALA A 308 -19.66 14.58 7.83
C ALA A 308 -18.72 14.43 9.03
N ALA A 309 -18.50 13.21 9.52
CA ALA A 309 -17.59 12.94 10.63
C ALA A 309 -16.14 13.30 10.27
N MET A 310 -15.68 12.99 9.05
CA MET A 310 -14.35 13.40 8.57
C MET A 310 -14.22 14.91 8.47
N GLN A 311 -15.24 15.60 7.96
CA GLN A 311 -15.26 17.06 7.87
C GLN A 311 -15.17 17.70 9.27
N GLU A 312 -16.06 17.31 10.18
CA GLU A 312 -16.18 17.90 11.52
C GLU A 312 -14.96 17.60 12.40
N ARG A 313 -14.44 16.37 12.34
CA ARG A 313 -13.44 15.88 13.30
C ARG A 313 -12.00 15.94 12.80
N VAL A 314 -11.81 15.99 11.48
CA VAL A 314 -10.46 15.98 10.89
C VAL A 314 -10.23 17.22 10.04
N PHE A 315 -11.02 17.44 8.99
CA PHE A 315 -10.70 18.48 8.00
C PHE A 315 -10.88 19.90 8.54
N ASP A 316 -12.02 20.23 9.14
CA ASP A 316 -12.28 21.56 9.68
C ASP A 316 -11.31 21.95 10.81
N PRO A 317 -11.05 21.10 11.83
CA PRO A 317 -10.18 21.47 12.94
C PRO A 317 -8.73 21.76 12.55
N ILE A 318 -8.21 21.10 11.49
CA ILE A 318 -6.84 21.29 11.02
C ILE A 318 -6.75 22.12 9.73
N GLY A 319 -7.86 22.74 9.32
CA GLY A 319 -7.89 23.72 8.23
C GLY A 319 -7.76 23.14 6.82
N MET A 320 -8.13 21.87 6.60
CA MET A 320 -8.10 21.23 5.28
C MET A 320 -9.32 21.62 4.45
N THR A 321 -9.41 22.89 4.07
CA THR A 321 -10.56 23.45 3.34
C THR A 321 -10.63 23.01 1.87
N ARG A 322 -9.57 22.38 1.35
CA ARG A 322 -9.47 21.88 -0.03
C ARG A 322 -9.27 20.36 -0.02
N THR A 323 -10.14 19.66 0.67
CA THR A 323 -10.15 18.20 0.78
C THR A 323 -11.59 17.72 0.81
N THR A 324 -11.94 16.75 -0.04
CA THR A 324 -13.32 16.29 -0.18
C THR A 324 -13.38 14.86 -0.69
N PHE A 325 -14.50 14.19 -0.41
CA PHE A 325 -14.88 12.92 -1.03
C PHE A 325 -15.87 13.11 -2.20
N ASP A 326 -16.34 14.33 -2.43
CA ASP A 326 -17.31 14.64 -3.49
C ASP A 326 -16.63 14.99 -4.82
N PHE A 327 -16.70 14.06 -5.76
CA PHE A 327 -16.20 14.25 -7.13
C PHE A 327 -16.89 15.42 -7.85
N ALA A 328 -18.16 15.72 -7.59
CA ALA A 328 -18.83 16.83 -8.25
C ALA A 328 -18.22 18.18 -7.85
N THR A 329 -17.84 18.33 -6.57
CA THR A 329 -17.09 19.49 -6.08
C THR A 329 -15.74 19.61 -6.78
N VAL A 330 -14.98 18.52 -6.90
CA VAL A 330 -13.68 18.52 -7.59
C VAL A 330 -13.82 18.90 -9.07
N LEU A 331 -14.79 18.30 -9.77
CA LEU A 331 -15.05 18.58 -11.18
C LEU A 331 -15.51 20.03 -11.42
N ALA A 332 -16.29 20.60 -10.50
CA ALA A 332 -16.75 21.99 -10.59
C ALA A 332 -15.63 23.00 -10.32
N ASP A 333 -14.64 22.64 -9.49
CA ASP A 333 -13.47 23.47 -9.19
C ASP A 333 -12.53 23.59 -10.40
N GLY A 334 -12.30 22.49 -11.12
CA GLY A 334 -11.54 22.48 -12.37
C GLY A 334 -10.02 22.37 -12.22
N ASP A 335 -9.50 22.30 -10.99
CA ASP A 335 -8.08 22.10 -10.69
C ASP A 335 -7.83 20.73 -10.04
N TYR A 336 -7.79 19.70 -10.89
CA TYR A 336 -7.59 18.31 -10.49
C TYR A 336 -6.74 17.57 -11.53
N ALA A 337 -5.95 16.59 -11.07
CA ALA A 337 -5.20 15.71 -11.95
C ALA A 337 -6.05 14.48 -12.35
N LEU A 338 -5.86 14.02 -13.58
CA LEU A 338 -6.40 12.74 -14.04
C LEU A 338 -5.43 11.60 -13.66
N PRO A 339 -5.93 10.40 -13.33
CA PRO A 339 -5.09 9.24 -13.12
C PRO A 339 -4.47 8.75 -14.44
N HIS A 340 -3.22 8.29 -14.39
CA HIS A 340 -2.56 7.60 -15.51
C HIS A 340 -1.99 6.28 -14.99
N GLY A 341 -1.94 5.28 -15.87
CA GLY A 341 -1.31 4.00 -15.59
C GLY A 341 -0.67 3.43 -16.84
N ALA A 342 0.33 2.57 -16.66
CA ALA A 342 0.87 1.80 -17.77
C ALA A 342 -0.25 0.94 -18.36
N ALA A 343 -0.48 1.07 -19.67
CA ALA A 343 -1.50 0.30 -20.36
C ALA A 343 -1.20 -1.20 -20.23
N PHE A 344 -2.24 -2.02 -19.99
CA PHE A 344 -2.09 -3.48 -20.00
C PHE A 344 -1.87 -4.04 -21.42
N ASP A 345 -2.07 -3.21 -22.45
CA ASP A 345 -1.82 -3.48 -23.86
C ASP A 345 -1.37 -2.16 -24.51
N GLU A 346 -0.41 -2.17 -25.45
CA GLU A 346 0.22 -0.96 -26.05
C GLU A 346 -0.75 -0.01 -26.78
N ASN A 347 -2.06 -0.29 -26.80
CA ASN A 347 -3.07 0.43 -27.57
C ASN A 347 -4.23 1.04 -26.78
N ASP A 348 -4.35 0.85 -25.46
CA ASP A 348 -5.47 1.45 -24.72
C ASP A 348 -5.00 2.12 -23.42
N SER A 349 -4.86 3.45 -23.49
CA SER A 349 -4.84 4.33 -22.32
C SER A 349 -6.24 4.34 -21.71
N TYR A 350 -6.40 3.76 -20.52
CA TYR A 350 -7.58 3.99 -19.70
C TYR A 350 -7.50 5.40 -19.10
N TYR A 351 -8.51 6.22 -19.40
CA TYR A 351 -8.71 7.60 -18.92
C TYR A 351 -9.35 7.64 -17.52
#